data_AF-A0A351U2G3-F1
#
_entry.id   AF-A0A351U2G3-F1
#
_cell.length_a   1.000
_cell.length_b   1.000
_cell.length_c   1.000
_cell.angle_alpha   90.00
_cell.angle_beta   90.00
_cell.angle_gamma   90.00
#
_symmetry.space_group_name_H-M   'P 1'
#
loop_
_entity.id
_entity.type
_entity.pdbx_description
1 polymer ?
#
loop_
_entity_poly.entity_id
_entity_poly.type
_entity_poly.pdbx_seq_one_letter_code
_entity_poly.pdbx_strand_id
1 'polypeptide(L)'
;MGVYSDIYEFAARAGAFEGYVYQKEKLEPGSLDRWVDHLITQYKVLPPDVRQEFQSLCDGTIGRAIRSLIPLVGETHELIGKLKTMTAGKLPSSPDDFSRER
;
A
#
# COMPACT_ATOMS: atom_id res chain seq x y z
N MET A 1 20.37 8.65 -4.05
CA MET A 1 19.85 9.20 -2.78
C MET A 1 20.22 8.23 -1.66
N GLY A 2 20.29 8.67 -0.41
CA GLY A 2 20.57 7.77 0.72
C GLY A 2 19.33 6.97 1.12
N VAL A 3 19.52 5.82 1.78
CA VAL A 3 18.43 4.88 2.11
C VAL A 3 17.26 5.54 2.85
N TYR A 4 17.51 6.52 3.73
CA TYR A 4 16.46 7.27 4.44
C TYR A 4 15.57 8.12 3.52
N SER A 5 16.14 8.68 2.46
CA SER A 5 15.39 9.43 1.46
C SER A 5 14.47 8.51 0.67
N ASP A 6 14.95 7.32 0.33
CA ASP A 6 14.17 6.33 -0.42
C ASP A 6 13.01 5.77 0.43
N ILE A 7 13.25 5.52 1.72
CA ILE A 7 12.20 5.12 2.68
C ILE A 7 11.16 6.23 2.82
N TYR A 8 11.59 7.49 3.02
CA TYR A 8 10.69 8.61 3.16
C TYR A 8 9.84 8.81 1.90
N GLU A 9 10.47 8.74 0.72
CA GLU A 9 9.77 8.88 -0.55
C GLU A 9 8.74 7.76 -0.76
N PHE A 10 9.11 6.52 -0.45
CA PHE A 10 8.18 5.40 -0.47
C PHE A 10 6.99 5.63 0.47
N ALA A 11 7.26 5.97 1.74
CA ALA A 11 6.23 6.19 2.75
C ALA A 11 5.28 7.34 2.36
N ALA A 12 5.82 8.44 1.82
CA ALA A 12 5.03 9.58 1.36
C ALA A 12 4.08 9.18 0.21
N ARG A 13 4.58 8.41 -0.77
CA ARG A 13 3.78 7.93 -1.90
C ARG A 13 2.75 6.87 -1.49
N ALA A 14 3.10 5.98 -0.57
CA ALA A 14 2.19 4.97 -0.04
C ALA A 14 1.05 5.61 0.76
N GLY A 15 1.36 6.57 1.64
CA GLY A 15 0.35 7.34 2.37
C GLY A 15 -0.54 8.18 1.46
N ALA A 16 0.03 8.82 0.43
CA ALA A 16 -0.76 9.54 -0.58
C ALA A 16 -1.70 8.61 -1.36
N PHE A 17 -1.23 7.39 -1.70
CA PHE A 17 -2.06 6.39 -2.36
C PHE A 17 -3.22 5.94 -1.46
N GLU A 18 -2.94 5.62 -0.19
CA GLU A 18 -3.95 5.27 0.81
C GLU A 18 -5.02 6.37 0.91
N GLY A 19 -4.61 7.62 1.08
CA GLY A 19 -5.53 8.75 1.17
C GLY A 19 -6.34 8.99 -0.11
N TYR A 20 -5.77 8.74 -1.28
CA TYR A 20 -6.46 8.90 -2.57
C TYR A 20 -7.57 7.87 -2.79
N VAL A 21 -7.36 6.63 -2.33
CA VAL A 21 -8.34 5.54 -2.50
C VAL A 21 -9.35 5.47 -1.35
N TYR A 22 -9.06 6.11 -0.22
CA TYR A 22 -9.95 6.15 0.94
C TYR A 22 -11.34 6.69 0.59
N GLN A 23 -12.37 5.90 0.92
CA GLN A 23 -13.80 6.21 0.68
C GLN A 23 -14.14 6.66 -0.74
N LYS A 24 -13.34 6.24 -1.73
CA LYS A 24 -13.59 6.59 -3.11
C LYS A 24 -14.81 5.84 -3.64
N GLU A 25 -15.69 6.53 -4.35
CA GLU A 25 -16.93 5.92 -4.86
C GLU A 25 -16.78 5.34 -6.27
N LYS A 26 -15.86 5.90 -7.07
CA LYS A 26 -15.66 5.53 -8.47
C LYS A 26 -14.18 5.55 -8.83
N LEU A 27 -13.77 4.55 -9.61
CA LEU A 27 -12.42 4.42 -10.09
C LEU A 27 -12.44 4.08 -11.58
N GLU A 28 -11.71 4.85 -12.38
CA GLU A 28 -11.53 4.51 -13.79
C GLU A 28 -10.63 3.28 -13.91
N PRO A 29 -11.00 2.27 -14.74
CA PRO A 29 -10.17 1.11 -14.99
C PRO A 29 -8.75 1.52 -15.41
N GLY A 30 -7.74 1.02 -14.69
CA GLY A 30 -6.32 1.27 -14.97
C GLY A 30 -5.76 2.61 -14.50
N SER A 31 -6.57 3.50 -13.91
CA SER A 31 -6.09 4.80 -13.39
C SER A 31 -5.05 4.69 -12.27
N LEU A 32 -4.95 3.52 -11.63
CA LEU A 32 -4.04 3.27 -10.53
C LEU A 32 -2.82 2.41 -10.91
N ASP A 33 -2.82 1.76 -12.08
CA ASP A 33 -1.84 0.71 -12.40
C ASP A 33 -0.40 1.24 -12.32
N ARG A 34 -0.14 2.39 -12.94
CA ARG A 34 1.19 3.02 -12.88
C ARG A 34 1.59 3.42 -11.47
N TRP A 35 0.65 3.86 -10.64
CA TRP A 35 0.96 4.23 -9.26
C TRP A 35 1.35 2.99 -8.46
N VAL A 36 0.58 1.90 -8.59
CA VAL A 36 0.84 0.62 -7.94
C VAL A 36 2.19 0.03 -8.40
N ASP A 37 2.46 0.04 -9.70
CA ASP A 37 3.73 -0.47 -10.24
C ASP A 37 4.94 0.34 -9.72
N HIS A 38 4.80 1.66 -9.58
CA HIS A 38 5.83 2.51 -8.98
C HIS A 38 6.04 2.21 -7.49
N LEU A 39 4.97 2.02 -6.72
CA LEU A 39 5.07 1.66 -5.29
C LEU A 39 5.80 0.32 -5.11
N ILE A 40 5.43 -0.68 -5.91
CA ILE A 40 6.07 -2.00 -5.88
C ILE A 40 7.55 -1.90 -6.22
N THR A 41 7.88 -1.10 -7.24
CA THR A 41 9.28 -0.90 -7.65
C THR A 41 10.08 -0.25 -6.52
N GLN A 42 9.56 0.81 -5.91
CA GLN A 42 10.24 1.49 -4.80
C GLN A 42 10.40 0.59 -3.58
N TYR A 43 9.33 -0.14 -3.21
CA TYR A 43 9.40 -1.11 -2.11
C TYR A 43 10.48 -2.17 -2.38
N LYS A 44 10.54 -2.75 -3.58
CA LYS A 44 11.53 -3.79 -3.92
C LYS A 44 12.97 -3.30 -3.98
N VAL A 45 13.21 -2.03 -4.28
CA VAL A 45 14.55 -1.43 -4.28
C VAL A 45 15.11 -1.29 -2.86
N LEU A 46 14.24 -1.19 -1.85
CA LEU A 46 14.68 -1.11 -0.45
C LEU A 46 15.30 -2.44 0.01
N PRO A 47 16.45 -2.40 0.71
CA PRO A 47 17.08 -3.59 1.28
C PRO A 47 16.11 -4.42 2.14
N PRO A 48 16.20 -5.76 2.13
CA PRO A 48 15.27 -6.62 2.88
C PRO A 48 15.22 -6.34 4.38
N ASP A 49 16.37 -6.05 4.99
CA ASP A 49 16.52 -5.64 6.40
C ASP A 49 15.76 -4.35 6.69
N VAL A 50 15.91 -3.35 5.83
CA VAL A 50 15.17 -2.09 5.93
C VAL A 50 13.66 -2.31 5.78
N ARG A 51 13.23 -3.15 4.82
CA ARG A 51 11.80 -3.48 4.66
C ARG A 51 11.23 -4.17 5.89
N GLN A 52 12.01 -5.03 6.54
CA GLN A 52 11.60 -5.71 7.75
C GLN A 52 11.34 -4.73 8.90
N GLU A 53 12.12 -3.65 9.02
CA GLU A 53 11.96 -2.65 10.07
C GLU A 53 10.61 -1.90 10.02
N PHE A 54 10.07 -1.66 8.83
CA PHE A 54 8.80 -0.94 8.67
C PHE A 54 7.64 -1.80 8.16
N GLN A 55 7.82 -3.13 8.05
CA GLN A 55 6.84 -4.00 7.39
C GLN A 55 5.43 -3.88 8.00
N SER A 56 5.30 -3.79 9.32
CA SER A 56 4.01 -3.63 10.00
C SER A 56 3.31 -2.33 9.61
N LEU A 57 4.07 -1.23 9.46
CA LEU A 57 3.54 0.05 8.99
C LEU A 57 3.10 -0.04 7.51
N CYS A 58 3.87 -0.73 6.68
CA CYS A 58 3.52 -0.99 5.28
C CYS A 58 2.25 -1.82 5.17
N ASP A 59 2.13 -2.90 5.94
CA ASP A 59 0.95 -3.76 6.01
C ASP A 59 -0.30 -2.96 6.42
N GLY A 60 -0.16 -2.04 7.37
CA GLY A 60 -1.23 -1.13 7.78
C GLY A 60 -1.68 -0.20 6.65
N THR A 61 -0.75 0.57 6.08
CA THR A 61 -1.05 1.58 5.04
C THR A 61 -1.54 0.95 3.74
N ILE A 62 -0.82 -0.03 3.19
CA ILE A 62 -1.23 -0.73 1.97
C ILE A 62 -2.48 -1.56 2.24
N GLY A 63 -2.60 -2.17 3.42
CA GLY A 63 -3.77 -2.95 3.80
C GLY A 63 -5.06 -2.13 3.88
N ARG A 64 -5.04 -0.92 4.46
CA ARG A 64 -6.20 -0.01 4.43
C ARG A 64 -6.55 0.41 3.02
N ALA A 65 -5.55 0.70 2.18
CA ALA A 65 -5.78 0.98 0.76
C ALA A 65 -6.44 -0.20 0.03
N ILE A 66 -5.98 -1.44 0.27
CA ILE A 66 -6.62 -2.66 -0.25
C ILE A 66 -8.08 -2.73 0.20
N ARG A 67 -8.37 -2.46 1.49
CA ARG A 67 -9.74 -2.48 2.01
C ARG A 67 -10.64 -1.43 1.35
N SER A 68 -10.11 -0.26 1.00
CA SER A 68 -10.88 0.75 0.26
C SER A 68 -11.16 0.32 -1.18
N LEU A 69 -10.26 -0.45 -1.79
CA LEU A 69 -10.36 -0.83 -3.19
C LEU A 69 -11.22 -2.08 -3.43
N ILE A 70 -11.27 -3.04 -2.49
CA ILE A 70 -12.04 -4.27 -2.63
C ILE A 70 -13.52 -4.02 -3.03
N PRO A 71 -14.25 -3.08 -2.41
CA PRO A 71 -15.64 -2.80 -2.81
C PRO A 71 -15.78 -2.24 -4.23
N LEU A 72 -14.73 -1.62 -4.78
CA LEU A 72 -14.75 -0.96 -6.09
C LEU A 72 -14.38 -1.89 -7.24
N VAL A 73 -13.37 -2.74 -7.03
CA VAL A 73 -12.79 -3.57 -8.10
C VAL A 73 -12.97 -5.07 -7.86
N GLY A 74 -13.36 -5.47 -6.65
CA GLY A 74 -13.45 -6.87 -6.23
C GLY A 74 -12.12 -7.42 -5.68
N GLU A 75 -12.22 -8.43 -4.81
CA GLU A 75 -11.06 -9.00 -4.11
C GLU A 75 -10.08 -9.75 -5.02
N THR A 76 -10.56 -10.32 -6.12
CA THR A 76 -9.76 -11.09 -7.08
C THR A 76 -9.15 -10.24 -8.19
N HIS A 77 -9.36 -8.92 -8.17
CA HIS A 77 -8.81 -8.02 -9.18
C HIS A 77 -7.27 -8.00 -9.13
N GLU A 78 -6.62 -7.93 -10.29
CA GLU A 78 -5.16 -7.98 -10.42
C GLU A 78 -4.46 -6.93 -9.53
N LEU A 79 -5.03 -5.72 -9.49
CA LEU A 79 -4.55 -4.62 -8.66
C LEU A 79 -4.46 -4.99 -7.16
N ILE A 80 -5.42 -5.75 -6.64
CA ILE A 80 -5.38 -6.23 -5.25
C ILE A 80 -4.24 -7.24 -5.07
N GLY A 81 -4.06 -8.15 -6.03
CA GLY A 81 -2.93 -9.09 -6.04
C GLY A 81 -1.58 -8.38 -6.03
N LYS A 82 -1.42 -7.34 -6.87
CA LYS A 82 -0.22 -6.49 -6.92
C LYS A 82 0.07 -5.83 -5.57
N LEU A 83 -0.92 -5.19 -4.95
CA LEU A 83 -0.76 -4.54 -3.65
C LEU A 83 -0.38 -5.54 -2.55
N LYS A 84 -0.98 -6.74 -2.55
CA LYS A 84 -0.66 -7.82 -1.60
C LYS A 84 0.81 -8.27 -1.67
N THR A 85 1.52 -8.03 -2.78
CA THR A 85 2.97 -8.36 -2.87
C THR A 85 3.86 -7.47 -1.99
N MET A 86 3.35 -6.34 -1.51
CA MET A 86 4.05 -5.46 -0.55
C MET A 86 3.68 -5.75 0.91
N THR A 87 2.73 -6.66 1.13
CA THR A 87 2.23 -6.98 2.46
C THR A 87 2.64 -8.38 2.89
N ALA A 88 2.93 -8.59 4.18
CA ALA A 88 3.35 -9.88 4.72
C ALA A 88 2.47 -10.37 5.88
N GLY A 89 1.94 -9.44 6.69
CA GLY A 89 1.12 -9.73 7.86
C GLY A 89 -0.38 -9.78 7.60
N LYS A 90 -1.14 -9.86 8.70
CA LYS A 90 -2.60 -9.78 8.67
C LYS A 90 -3.00 -8.38 8.23
N LEU A 91 -3.78 -8.29 7.15
CA LEU A 91 -4.31 -7.01 6.70
C LEU A 91 -5.29 -6.42 7.73
N PRO A 92 -5.37 -5.08 7.83
CA PRO A 92 -6.36 -4.40 8.64
C PRO A 92 -7.78 -4.87 8.31
N SER A 93 -8.69 -4.76 9.27
CA SER A 93 -10.06 -5.24 9.11
C SER A 93 -10.92 -4.33 8.23
N SER A 94 -10.61 -3.04 8.19
CA SER A 94 -11.34 -2.03 7.43
C SER A 94 -10.41 -0.90 6.94
N PRO A 95 -10.90 0.00 6.07
CA PRO A 95 -10.18 1.24 5.71
C PRO A 95 -9.91 2.20 6.88
N ASP A 96 -10.64 2.04 7.99
CA ASP A 96 -10.58 2.92 9.17
C ASP A 96 -9.76 2.31 10.33
N ASP A 97 -9.13 1.16 10.09
CA ASP A 97 -8.38 0.42 11.09
C ASP A 97 -6.95 0.99 11.24
N PHE A 98 -6.86 2.09 11.98
CA PHE A 98 -5.61 2.78 12.36
C PHE A 98 -5.08 2.33 13.71
N SER A 99 -5.52 1.17 14.20
CA SER A 99 -5.06 0.65 15.48
C SER A 99 -3.52 0.55 15.49
N ARG A 100 -2.89 1.22 16.46
CA ARG A 100 -1.43 1.18 16.62
C ARG A 100 -1.08 -0.10 17.37
N GLU A 101 -0.35 -1.00 16.74
CA GLU A 101 0.38 -2.02 17.48
C GLU A 101 1.47 -1.29 18.30
N ARG A 102 1.44 -1.51 19.62
CA ARG A 102 2.41 -0.95 20.57
C ARG A 102 3.62 -1.84 20.71
#